data_AF-A0AA37LAE4-F1
#
_entry.id   AF-A0AA37LAE4-F1
#
_cell.length_a   1.000
_cell.length_b   1.000
_cell.length_c   1.000
_cell.angle_alpha   90.00
_cell.angle_beta   90.00
_cell.angle_gamma   90.00
#
_symmetry.space_group_name_H-M   'P 1'
#
loop_
_entity.id
_entity.type
_entity.pdbx_description
1 polymer ?
#
loop_
_entity_poly.entity_id
_entity_poly.type
_entity_poly.pdbx_seq_one_letter_code
_entity_poly.pdbx_strand_id
1 'polypeptide(L)'
;MAAAPGQWQQKAADLMDKTEIIASEPHALQALIDPYLPEKEDQPTGSTSVIALLQKQLQREAATGWELSCLPRPWKLPLEEIEAQEKLDSATKHNLPSISVPEKIVAGSRPLFPEVYFSVYSNQDVESVPPVTDIAASLVRDGLVDTINILDYNRNVTARYLIDLDCYFSDTTFVKRATPFDRLRDIEAGRSTWKPEDVAVDAVFSQLFQLPTPEHKLVYYHSVLTEACKIAPAAIAPSLGRAIRHMYRNSSRMDLELSQRFVDWFSHHLSNFGFTWKWTEWVDDVYLPDLHPQKAFIIGALDKEIRLSFAQRIKGTLPEPYQPLIGPEKEKDVPDFKFNDDSTPFAAEGREIAALLRRKAPDEEFQPIIERIHSLAIERSLDPLVTSTDIFVTAVCWVGSKSLSHVLACIERTKDRLLDVGAASEVAKAQIITAVMSYWAAQPGVAISIVEKLLNYSILLPITVIDWALVGSSHVEGQASGDALAQPHVFELVFGTVAKVTGRVRQLLTKEAEADEEAKERETKAMRDLFRAMDDALVSWASGSKDEMMEEMDGAGQRDALLRRWGERWLRVFRRRSAIEEAFILEANKEQVVAANEV
;
A
#
# COMPACT_ATOMS: atom_id res chain seq x y z
N MET A 1 15.39 -10.74 -51.88
CA MET A 1 15.99 -12.05 -51.62
C MET A 1 15.36 -12.60 -50.36
N ALA A 2 14.62 -13.70 -50.44
CA ALA A 2 14.14 -14.39 -49.26
C ALA A 2 15.37 -14.90 -48.48
N ALA A 3 15.47 -14.57 -47.20
CA ALA A 3 16.50 -15.08 -46.31
C ALA A 3 16.53 -16.61 -46.34
N ALA A 4 17.72 -17.20 -46.28
CA ALA A 4 17.87 -18.66 -46.24
C ALA A 4 17.17 -19.24 -44.98
N PRO A 5 16.58 -20.45 -45.06
CA PRO A 5 16.06 -21.14 -43.88
C PRO A 5 17.17 -21.22 -42.81
N GLY A 6 16.91 -20.70 -41.60
CA GLY A 6 17.88 -20.63 -40.49
C GLY A 6 18.53 -19.27 -40.24
N GLN A 7 18.55 -18.34 -41.21
CA GLN A 7 19.19 -17.03 -41.04
C GLN A 7 18.52 -16.18 -39.93
N TRP A 8 17.19 -16.23 -39.83
CA TRP A 8 16.46 -15.48 -38.80
C TRP A 8 16.56 -16.11 -37.41
N GLN A 9 16.63 -17.44 -37.35
CA GLN A 9 16.86 -18.17 -36.10
C GLN A 9 18.25 -17.83 -35.53
N GLN A 10 19.28 -17.81 -36.39
CA GLN A 10 20.62 -17.38 -35.96
C GLN A 10 20.63 -15.93 -35.49
N LYS A 11 20.01 -15.00 -36.23
CA LYS A 11 19.91 -13.59 -35.79
C LYS A 11 19.18 -13.42 -34.48
N ALA A 12 18.14 -14.22 -34.23
CA ALA A 12 17.42 -14.23 -32.96
C ALA A 12 18.30 -14.74 -31.82
N ALA A 13 19.07 -15.82 -32.05
CA ALA A 13 20.05 -16.33 -31.10
C ALA A 13 21.13 -15.28 -30.79
N ASP A 14 21.73 -14.67 -31.82
CA ASP A 14 22.75 -13.62 -31.65
C ASP A 14 22.20 -12.40 -30.88
N LEU A 15 20.91 -12.09 -31.02
CA LEU A 15 20.26 -11.01 -30.27
C LEU A 15 20.07 -11.41 -28.81
N MET A 16 19.60 -12.63 -28.53
CA MET A 16 19.42 -13.14 -27.17
C MET A 16 20.75 -13.21 -26.40
N ASP A 17 21.84 -13.60 -27.05
CA ASP A 17 23.17 -13.63 -26.43
C ASP A 17 23.63 -12.20 -26.03
N LYS A 18 23.31 -11.21 -26.87
CA LYS A 18 23.63 -9.80 -26.57
C LYS A 18 22.78 -9.23 -25.44
N THR A 19 21.51 -9.64 -25.32
CA THR A 19 20.61 -9.15 -24.27
C THR A 19 20.81 -9.85 -22.93
N GLU A 20 21.47 -11.01 -22.90
CA GLU A 20 21.72 -11.77 -21.65
C GLU A 20 22.49 -10.96 -20.60
N ILE A 21 23.47 -10.15 -21.01
CA ILE A 21 24.24 -9.29 -20.09
C ILE A 21 23.31 -8.29 -19.39
N ILE A 22 22.38 -7.67 -20.13
CA ILE A 22 21.42 -6.71 -19.59
C ILE A 22 20.40 -7.42 -18.70
N ALA A 23 19.92 -8.60 -19.12
CA ALA A 23 18.90 -9.35 -18.41
C ALA A 23 19.43 -10.01 -17.12
N SER A 24 20.74 -10.26 -17.02
CA SER A 24 21.36 -10.89 -15.85
C SER A 24 21.78 -9.89 -14.76
N GLU A 25 21.91 -8.61 -15.09
CA GLU A 25 22.27 -7.57 -14.14
C GLU A 25 21.00 -6.98 -13.47
N PRO A 26 20.81 -7.15 -12.14
CA PRO A 26 19.65 -6.59 -11.46
C PRO A 26 19.73 -5.07 -11.39
N HIS A 27 18.61 -4.41 -11.65
CA HIS A 27 18.53 -2.95 -11.53
C HIS A 27 18.72 -2.52 -10.06
N ALA A 28 19.40 -1.39 -9.81
CA ALA A 28 19.68 -0.91 -8.45
C ALA A 28 18.41 -0.73 -7.58
N LEU A 29 17.30 -0.33 -8.21
CA LEU A 29 15.99 -0.17 -7.54
C LEU A 29 15.20 -1.48 -7.40
N GLN A 30 15.61 -2.59 -8.03
CA GLN A 30 14.85 -3.85 -8.04
C GLN A 30 14.60 -4.38 -6.62
N ALA A 31 15.61 -4.34 -5.75
CA ALA A 31 15.47 -4.78 -4.37
C ALA A 31 14.45 -3.95 -3.56
N LEU A 32 14.28 -2.67 -3.90
CA LEU A 32 13.35 -1.78 -3.20
C LEU A 32 11.88 -2.03 -3.58
N ILE A 33 11.64 -2.55 -4.78
CA ILE A 33 10.29 -2.82 -5.32
C ILE A 33 9.88 -4.29 -5.23
N ASP A 34 10.74 -5.15 -4.70
CA ASP A 34 10.40 -6.56 -4.52
C ASP A 34 9.27 -6.70 -3.47
N PRO A 35 8.18 -7.43 -3.81
CA PRO A 35 6.98 -7.51 -2.98
C PRO A 35 7.17 -8.26 -1.66
N TYR A 36 8.27 -9.01 -1.51
CA TYR A 36 8.57 -9.79 -0.32
C TYR A 36 9.92 -9.38 0.28
N LEU A 37 10.02 -9.46 1.60
CA LEU A 37 11.25 -9.37 2.35
C LEU A 37 11.86 -10.78 2.42
N PRO A 38 13.18 -10.91 2.27
CA PRO A 38 13.84 -12.18 2.43
C PRO A 38 13.71 -12.65 3.89
N GLU A 39 13.49 -13.95 4.10
CA GLU A 39 13.39 -14.51 5.46
C GLU A 39 14.76 -14.59 6.17
N LYS A 40 15.84 -14.53 5.39
CA LYS A 40 17.25 -14.46 5.82
C LYS A 40 18.04 -13.62 4.82
N GLU A 41 19.06 -12.86 5.26
CA GLU A 41 19.83 -11.93 4.42
C GLU A 41 20.32 -12.52 3.08
N ASP A 42 20.63 -13.83 3.03
CA ASP A 42 21.15 -14.52 1.85
C ASP A 42 20.12 -15.38 1.08
N GLN A 43 18.82 -15.32 1.43
CA GLN A 43 17.80 -16.07 0.70
C GLN A 43 17.13 -15.22 -0.39
N PRO A 44 17.06 -15.70 -1.64
CA PRO A 44 16.26 -15.03 -2.65
C PRO A 44 14.79 -15.08 -2.25
N THR A 45 14.11 -13.94 -2.38
CA THR A 45 12.65 -13.79 -2.21
C THR A 45 11.85 -14.63 -3.21
N GLY A 46 12.51 -15.13 -4.27
CA GLY A 46 11.91 -15.85 -5.39
C GLY A 46 11.39 -14.91 -6.49
N SER A 47 11.45 -13.59 -6.28
CA SER A 47 11.01 -12.58 -7.24
C SER A 47 12.07 -12.35 -8.32
N THR A 48 11.65 -12.41 -9.58
CA THR A 48 12.52 -12.22 -10.75
C THR A 48 12.11 -10.96 -11.49
N SER A 49 13.08 -10.19 -12.02
CA SER A 49 12.75 -9.06 -12.88
C SER A 49 12.04 -9.54 -14.14
N VAL A 50 11.10 -8.75 -14.66
CA VAL A 50 10.36 -9.12 -15.87
C VAL A 50 11.29 -9.32 -17.07
N ILE A 51 12.37 -8.53 -17.17
CA ILE A 51 13.38 -8.65 -18.23
C ILE A 51 14.16 -9.97 -18.11
N ALA A 52 14.63 -10.30 -16.91
CA ALA A 52 15.35 -11.56 -16.68
C ALA A 52 14.45 -12.78 -16.93
N LEU A 53 13.17 -12.68 -16.54
CA LEU A 53 12.16 -13.69 -16.77
C LEU A 53 11.93 -13.90 -18.27
N LEU A 54 11.69 -12.81 -19.01
CA LEU A 54 11.44 -12.85 -20.45
C LEU A 54 12.63 -13.41 -21.22
N GLN A 55 13.86 -13.03 -20.87
CA GLN A 55 15.08 -13.59 -21.46
C GLN A 55 15.10 -15.13 -21.37
N LYS A 56 14.85 -15.68 -20.17
CA LYS A 56 14.84 -17.13 -19.94
C LYS A 56 13.71 -17.83 -20.70
N GLN A 57 12.53 -17.22 -20.74
CA GLN A 57 11.39 -17.76 -21.48
C GLN A 57 11.65 -17.77 -22.99
N LEU A 58 12.22 -16.71 -23.54
CA LEU A 58 12.59 -16.63 -24.96
C LEU A 58 13.67 -17.67 -25.33
N GLN A 59 14.67 -17.87 -24.47
CA GLN A 59 15.68 -18.92 -24.65
C GLN A 59 15.04 -20.32 -24.66
N ARG A 60 14.05 -20.57 -23.79
CA ARG A 60 13.29 -21.83 -23.79
C ARG A 60 12.47 -22.01 -25.06
N GLU A 61 11.73 -20.98 -25.50
CA GLU A 61 10.98 -21.02 -26.75
C GLU A 61 11.89 -21.26 -27.96
N ALA A 62 13.08 -20.66 -27.97
CA ALA A 62 14.05 -20.91 -29.03
C ALA A 62 14.50 -22.39 -29.05
N ALA A 63 14.68 -23.00 -27.89
CA ALA A 63 15.05 -24.41 -27.77
C ALA A 63 13.91 -25.37 -28.17
N THR A 64 12.65 -24.96 -28.05
CA THR A 64 11.47 -25.74 -28.46
C THR A 64 10.97 -25.41 -29.87
N GLY A 65 11.65 -24.51 -30.60
CA GLY A 65 11.33 -24.19 -31.99
C GLY A 65 10.26 -23.12 -32.20
N TRP A 66 10.05 -22.24 -31.21
CA TRP A 66 9.11 -21.12 -31.25
C TRP A 66 7.65 -21.55 -31.47
N GLU A 67 7.21 -22.54 -30.70
CA GLU A 67 5.85 -23.08 -30.80
C GLU A 67 4.80 -22.02 -30.42
N LEU A 68 5.03 -21.25 -29.35
CA LEU A 68 4.14 -20.20 -28.86
C LEU A 68 2.67 -20.68 -28.78
N SER A 69 2.47 -21.83 -28.13
CA SER A 69 1.22 -22.61 -28.19
C SER A 69 -0.02 -21.84 -27.70
N CYS A 70 0.14 -20.93 -26.74
CA CYS A 70 -0.95 -20.13 -26.20
C CYS A 70 -1.53 -19.09 -27.19
N LEU A 71 -0.77 -18.67 -28.22
CA LEU A 71 -1.20 -17.60 -29.12
C LEU A 71 -2.08 -18.13 -30.27
N PRO A 72 -3.27 -17.54 -30.48
CA PRO A 72 -4.13 -17.93 -31.59
C PRO A 72 -3.47 -17.53 -32.92
N ARG A 73 -3.72 -18.33 -33.95
CA ARG A 73 -3.16 -18.10 -35.30
C ARG A 73 -4.31 -17.94 -36.31
N PRO A 74 -5.09 -16.85 -36.26
CA PRO A 74 -6.27 -16.67 -37.12
C PRO A 74 -5.95 -16.62 -38.61
N TRP A 75 -4.67 -16.39 -38.98
CA TRP A 75 -4.20 -16.47 -40.36
C TRP A 75 -3.88 -17.90 -40.84
N LYS A 76 -3.96 -18.91 -39.96
CA LYS A 76 -3.93 -20.33 -40.35
C LYS A 76 -5.36 -20.79 -40.56
N LEU A 77 -5.81 -20.72 -41.80
CA LEU A 77 -7.20 -21.00 -42.15
C LEU A 77 -7.49 -22.51 -42.15
N PRO A 78 -8.75 -22.93 -41.89
CA PRO A 78 -9.15 -24.33 -42.02
C PRO A 78 -8.90 -24.88 -43.42
N LEU A 79 -8.81 -26.21 -43.54
CA LEU A 79 -8.67 -26.90 -44.83
C LEU A 79 -9.81 -26.63 -45.83
N GLU A 80 -10.93 -26.10 -45.35
CA GLU A 80 -12.06 -25.70 -46.18
C GLU A 80 -11.80 -24.38 -46.92
N GLU A 81 -10.80 -23.59 -46.48
CA GLU A 81 -10.44 -22.28 -47.00
C GLU A 81 -9.04 -22.28 -47.68
N ILE A 82 -8.64 -23.39 -48.29
CA ILE A 82 -7.31 -23.54 -48.94
C ILE A 82 -7.04 -22.40 -49.95
N GLU A 83 -8.02 -22.00 -50.75
CA GLU A 83 -7.83 -20.91 -51.72
C GLU A 83 -7.49 -19.57 -51.04
N ALA A 84 -8.06 -19.30 -49.86
CA ALA A 84 -7.76 -18.10 -49.09
C ALA A 84 -6.37 -18.21 -48.43
N GLN A 85 -6.00 -19.40 -47.97
CA GLN A 85 -4.66 -19.66 -47.44
C GLN A 85 -3.58 -19.47 -48.52
N GLU A 86 -3.80 -19.99 -49.73
CA GLU A 86 -2.88 -19.81 -50.86
C GLU A 86 -2.71 -18.33 -51.23
N LYS A 87 -3.79 -17.54 -51.17
CA LYS A 87 -3.72 -16.08 -51.37
C LYS A 87 -2.88 -15.38 -50.30
N LEU A 88 -2.98 -15.80 -49.05
CA LEU A 88 -2.15 -15.26 -47.96
C LEU A 88 -0.68 -15.66 -48.12
N ASP A 89 -0.41 -16.93 -48.45
CA ASP A 89 0.94 -17.46 -48.59
C ASP A 89 1.68 -16.85 -49.79
N SER A 90 0.95 -16.52 -50.85
CA SER A 90 1.46 -15.85 -52.06
C SER A 90 1.39 -14.32 -52.02
N ALA A 91 0.89 -13.72 -50.94
CA ALA A 91 0.75 -12.28 -50.81
C ALA A 91 2.11 -11.55 -50.92
N THR A 92 2.10 -10.39 -51.58
CA THR A 92 3.29 -9.56 -51.74
C THR A 92 3.81 -9.09 -50.38
N LYS A 93 5.05 -9.45 -50.05
CA LYS A 93 5.73 -9.00 -48.83
C LYS A 93 6.36 -7.63 -49.03
N HIS A 94 6.29 -6.79 -48.01
CA HIS A 94 6.89 -5.45 -48.00
C HIS A 94 8.11 -5.41 -47.07
N ASN A 95 9.16 -4.71 -47.49
CA ASN A 95 10.30 -4.44 -46.61
C ASN A 95 9.95 -3.32 -45.64
N LEU A 96 10.27 -3.51 -44.36
CA LEU A 96 10.23 -2.42 -43.40
C LEU A 96 11.32 -1.39 -43.73
N PRO A 97 11.06 -0.08 -43.51
CA PRO A 97 12.11 0.94 -43.61
C PRO A 97 13.19 0.69 -42.55
N SER A 98 14.39 1.22 -42.77
CA SER A 98 15.44 1.18 -41.75
C SER A 98 15.00 1.96 -40.51
N ILE A 99 14.95 1.32 -39.35
CA ILE A 99 14.62 1.95 -38.07
C ILE A 99 15.92 2.35 -37.39
N SER A 100 16.13 3.65 -37.17
CA SER A 100 17.26 4.17 -36.39
C SER A 100 16.83 4.44 -34.96
N VAL A 101 17.48 3.79 -33.98
CA VAL A 101 17.27 4.09 -32.56
C VAL A 101 17.96 5.43 -32.26
N PRO A 102 17.24 6.42 -31.70
CA PRO A 102 17.85 7.70 -31.34
C PRO A 102 18.98 7.53 -30.31
N GLU A 103 20.07 8.29 -30.45
CA GLU A 103 21.18 8.29 -29.47
C GLU A 103 20.73 8.80 -28.09
N LYS A 104 19.74 9.70 -28.06
CA LYS A 104 19.12 10.21 -26.85
C LYS A 104 17.67 9.76 -26.80
N ILE A 105 17.34 8.95 -25.81
CA ILE A 105 15.97 8.57 -25.50
C ILE A 105 15.36 9.72 -24.71
N VAL A 106 14.34 10.36 -25.26
CA VAL A 106 13.50 11.32 -24.53
C VAL A 106 12.57 10.49 -23.65
N ALA A 107 12.66 10.66 -22.33
CA ALA A 107 11.75 10.01 -21.41
C ALA A 107 10.31 10.44 -21.74
N GLY A 108 9.39 9.47 -21.79
CA GLY A 108 7.97 9.76 -21.93
C GLY A 108 7.40 10.38 -20.65
N SER A 109 6.13 10.77 -20.70
CA SER A 109 5.40 11.25 -19.51
C SER A 109 5.27 10.19 -18.40
N ARG A 110 5.50 8.92 -18.72
CA ARG A 110 5.47 7.79 -17.79
C ARG A 110 6.90 7.45 -17.36
N PRO A 111 7.26 7.58 -16.07
CA PRO A 111 8.56 7.16 -15.59
C PRO A 111 8.70 5.64 -15.71
N LEU A 112 9.87 5.19 -16.18
CA LEU A 112 10.18 3.78 -16.32
C LEU A 112 10.86 3.28 -15.06
N PHE A 113 10.20 2.39 -14.33
CA PHE A 113 10.77 1.69 -13.18
C PHE A 113 11.03 0.22 -13.56
N PRO A 114 12.01 -0.44 -12.91
CA PRO A 114 12.11 -1.89 -13.04
C PRO A 114 10.78 -2.54 -12.62
N GLU A 115 10.46 -3.68 -13.21
CA GLU A 115 9.29 -4.46 -12.86
C GLU A 115 9.69 -5.85 -12.39
N VAL A 116 8.96 -6.35 -11.40
CA VAL A 116 9.17 -7.67 -10.79
C VAL A 116 7.91 -8.49 -11.03
N TYR A 117 8.08 -9.73 -11.45
CA TYR A 117 6.94 -10.63 -11.64
C TYR A 117 6.33 -11.00 -10.28
N PHE A 118 5.02 -10.77 -10.15
CA PHE A 118 4.24 -11.07 -8.94
C PHE A 118 3.11 -12.03 -9.27
N SER A 119 2.95 -13.06 -8.45
CA SER A 119 1.83 -14.00 -8.53
C SER A 119 1.34 -14.45 -7.16
N VAL A 120 0.02 -14.43 -7.00
CA VAL A 120 -0.72 -14.93 -5.81
C VAL A 120 -1.05 -16.42 -5.91
N TYR A 121 -0.64 -17.07 -7.00
CA TYR A 121 -0.79 -18.51 -7.23
C TYR A 121 0.57 -19.22 -7.40
N SER A 122 1.64 -18.58 -6.93
CA SER A 122 2.96 -19.19 -6.83
C SER A 122 2.99 -20.32 -5.79
N ASN A 123 3.84 -21.32 -6.01
CA ASN A 123 4.10 -22.44 -5.09
C ASN A 123 2.86 -23.26 -4.70
N GLN A 124 1.98 -23.52 -5.66
CA GLN A 124 0.83 -24.42 -5.47
C GLN A 124 1.19 -25.87 -5.83
N ASP A 125 0.49 -26.83 -5.22
CA ASP A 125 0.64 -28.26 -5.53
C ASP A 125 0.32 -28.59 -7.00
N VAL A 126 -0.58 -27.82 -7.60
CA VAL A 126 -1.01 -27.96 -9.00
C VAL A 126 -0.95 -26.59 -9.65
N GLU A 127 -0.32 -26.52 -10.83
CA GLU A 127 -0.14 -25.28 -11.57
C GLU A 127 -1.47 -24.82 -12.19
N SER A 128 -2.18 -23.91 -11.52
CA SER A 128 -3.41 -23.32 -12.06
C SER A 128 -3.19 -22.04 -12.86
N VAL A 129 -1.96 -21.55 -12.91
CA VAL A 129 -1.50 -20.46 -13.78
C VAL A 129 -0.26 -20.93 -14.55
N PRO A 130 0.07 -20.32 -15.70
CA PRO A 130 1.29 -20.66 -16.42
C PRO A 130 2.52 -20.51 -15.52
N PRO A 131 3.42 -21.50 -15.47
CA PRO A 131 4.62 -21.39 -14.66
C PRO A 131 5.55 -20.34 -15.26
N VAL A 132 6.35 -19.68 -14.42
CA VAL A 132 7.33 -18.64 -14.86
C VAL A 132 8.33 -19.15 -15.91
N THR A 133 8.52 -20.46 -16.00
CA THR A 133 9.39 -21.07 -17.01
C THR A 133 8.75 -21.09 -18.40
N ASP A 134 7.44 -20.88 -18.53
CA ASP A 134 6.67 -20.86 -19.77
C ASP A 134 6.39 -19.41 -20.20
N ILE A 135 6.57 -19.10 -21.48
CA ILE A 135 6.37 -17.75 -22.02
C ILE A 135 4.91 -17.29 -21.91
N ALA A 136 3.96 -18.22 -21.81
CA ALA A 136 2.55 -17.91 -21.58
C ALA A 136 2.33 -17.12 -20.27
N ALA A 137 3.19 -17.29 -19.27
CA ALA A 137 3.13 -16.51 -18.03
C ALA A 137 3.33 -15.01 -18.26
N SER A 138 4.12 -14.63 -19.27
CA SER A 138 4.37 -13.24 -19.65
C SER A 138 3.38 -12.77 -20.70
N LEU A 139 3.17 -13.52 -21.79
CA LEU A 139 2.29 -13.09 -22.89
C LEU A 139 0.83 -12.93 -22.47
N VAL A 140 0.31 -13.88 -21.70
CA VAL A 140 -1.08 -13.79 -21.21
C VAL A 140 -1.20 -12.66 -20.20
N ARG A 141 -0.21 -12.50 -19.30
CA ARG A 141 -0.19 -11.40 -18.32
C ARG A 141 -0.18 -10.05 -19.03
N ASP A 142 0.67 -9.87 -20.02
CA ASP A 142 0.84 -8.63 -20.77
C ASP A 142 -0.47 -8.20 -21.44
N GLY A 143 -1.10 -9.10 -22.22
CA GLY A 143 -2.39 -8.81 -22.86
C GLY A 143 -3.52 -8.49 -21.86
N LEU A 144 -3.51 -9.12 -20.69
CA LEU A 144 -4.47 -8.83 -19.63
C LEU A 144 -4.22 -7.48 -18.97
N VAL A 145 -2.97 -7.18 -18.63
CA VAL A 145 -2.57 -5.91 -18.00
C VAL A 145 -2.86 -4.74 -18.93
N ASP A 146 -2.55 -4.86 -20.22
CA ASP A 146 -2.91 -3.88 -21.24
C ASP A 146 -4.42 -3.65 -21.27
N THR A 147 -5.22 -4.71 -21.28
CA THR A 147 -6.67 -4.56 -21.31
C THR A 147 -7.22 -3.91 -20.04
N ILE A 148 -6.69 -4.28 -18.88
CA ILE A 148 -7.03 -3.66 -17.59
C ILE A 148 -6.71 -2.16 -17.64
N ASN A 149 -5.55 -1.78 -18.17
CA ASN A 149 -5.10 -0.40 -18.14
C ASN A 149 -5.72 0.46 -19.25
N ILE A 150 -6.01 -0.08 -20.43
CA ILE A 150 -6.61 0.64 -21.56
C ILE A 150 -8.12 0.85 -21.35
N LEU A 151 -8.80 -0.08 -20.66
CA LEU A 151 -10.24 -0.03 -20.41
C LEU A 151 -10.60 0.45 -19.00
N ASP A 152 -9.70 1.19 -18.34
CA ASP A 152 -9.85 1.67 -16.96
C ASP A 152 -11.13 2.50 -16.74
N TYR A 153 -11.55 3.23 -17.77
CA TYR A 153 -12.78 4.00 -17.79
C TYR A 153 -14.07 3.16 -17.69
N ASN A 154 -14.03 1.84 -17.94
CA ASN A 154 -15.22 0.98 -17.93
C ASN A 154 -14.97 -0.40 -17.30
N ARG A 155 -14.99 -0.44 -15.96
CA ARG A 155 -14.83 -1.67 -15.16
C ARG A 155 -15.73 -2.85 -15.56
N ASN A 156 -16.93 -2.60 -16.11
CA ASN A 156 -17.85 -3.68 -16.50
C ASN A 156 -17.35 -4.42 -17.75
N VAL A 157 -16.80 -3.67 -18.72
CA VAL A 157 -16.23 -4.24 -19.94
C VAL A 157 -14.92 -4.92 -19.60
N THR A 158 -14.05 -4.30 -18.78
CA THR A 158 -12.82 -4.94 -18.30
C THR A 158 -13.14 -6.26 -17.61
N ALA A 159 -14.06 -6.27 -16.64
CA ALA A 159 -14.41 -7.48 -15.91
C ALA A 159 -14.94 -8.57 -16.85
N ARG A 160 -15.82 -8.24 -17.80
CA ARG A 160 -16.31 -9.21 -18.80
C ARG A 160 -15.17 -9.79 -19.63
N TYR A 161 -14.26 -8.96 -20.13
CA TYR A 161 -13.10 -9.42 -20.89
C TYR A 161 -12.26 -10.42 -20.08
N LEU A 162 -12.00 -10.10 -18.80
CA LEU A 162 -11.26 -10.99 -17.90
C LEU A 162 -11.96 -12.34 -17.67
N ILE A 163 -13.29 -12.37 -17.62
CA ILE A 163 -14.08 -13.61 -17.52
C ILE A 163 -14.02 -14.41 -18.83
N ASP A 164 -13.95 -13.71 -19.96
CA ASP A 164 -13.94 -14.29 -21.30
C ASP A 164 -12.52 -14.61 -21.82
N LEU A 165 -11.52 -14.62 -20.93
CA LEU A 165 -10.10 -14.79 -21.26
C LEU A 165 -9.81 -15.98 -22.19
N ASP A 166 -10.43 -17.13 -21.93
CA ASP A 166 -10.25 -18.36 -22.71
C ASP A 166 -10.71 -18.25 -24.17
N CYS A 167 -11.53 -17.25 -24.52
CA CYS A 167 -11.96 -17.00 -25.90
C CYS A 167 -10.89 -16.28 -26.75
N TYR A 168 -9.84 -15.72 -26.13
CA TYR A 168 -8.86 -14.87 -26.82
C TYR A 168 -7.50 -15.55 -27.03
N PHE A 169 -7.34 -16.77 -26.53
CA PHE A 169 -6.12 -17.57 -26.64
C PHE A 169 -6.40 -18.90 -27.34
N SER A 170 -5.36 -19.62 -27.76
CA SER A 170 -5.51 -20.90 -28.46
C SER A 170 -6.36 -21.90 -27.68
N ASP A 171 -7.14 -22.69 -28.40
CA ASP A 171 -7.82 -23.85 -27.83
C ASP A 171 -6.81 -24.72 -27.08
N THR A 172 -7.21 -25.24 -25.91
CA THR A 172 -6.38 -26.01 -24.96
C THR A 172 -5.42 -25.22 -24.06
N THR A 173 -5.27 -23.90 -24.24
CA THR A 173 -4.48 -23.06 -23.32
C THR A 173 -5.02 -23.12 -21.90
N PHE A 174 -6.34 -23.20 -21.75
CA PHE A 174 -7.02 -23.19 -20.47
C PHE A 174 -7.93 -24.40 -20.29
N VAL A 175 -8.15 -24.78 -19.04
CA VAL A 175 -9.24 -25.68 -18.66
C VAL A 175 -10.58 -24.97 -18.79
N LYS A 176 -11.67 -25.74 -18.80
CA LYS A 176 -13.02 -25.18 -18.78
C LYS A 176 -13.20 -24.27 -17.56
N ARG A 177 -13.85 -23.12 -17.75
CA ARG A 177 -14.20 -22.18 -16.68
C ARG A 177 -14.91 -22.88 -15.53
N ALA A 178 -14.67 -22.41 -14.30
CA ALA A 178 -15.26 -22.95 -13.07
C ALA A 178 -14.92 -24.43 -12.77
N THR A 179 -13.90 -25.01 -13.43
CA THR A 179 -13.39 -26.34 -13.05
C THR A 179 -12.87 -26.28 -11.61
N PRO A 180 -13.37 -27.08 -10.65
CA PRO A 180 -12.89 -27.04 -9.27
C PRO A 180 -11.39 -27.32 -9.18
N PHE A 181 -10.68 -26.59 -8.30
CA PHE A 181 -9.21 -26.70 -8.19
C PHE A 181 -8.74 -28.14 -7.92
N ASP A 182 -9.46 -28.88 -7.06
CA ASP A 182 -9.10 -30.26 -6.72
C ASP A 182 -9.17 -31.22 -7.94
N ARG A 183 -10.02 -30.90 -8.93
CA ARG A 183 -10.15 -31.69 -10.17
C ARG A 183 -9.05 -31.44 -11.18
N LEU A 184 -8.18 -30.44 -10.96
CA LEU A 184 -7.03 -30.24 -11.83
C LEU A 184 -6.05 -31.42 -11.78
N ARG A 185 -6.03 -32.17 -10.66
CA ARG A 185 -5.20 -33.38 -10.50
C ARG A 185 -5.63 -34.55 -11.39
N ASP A 186 -6.88 -34.53 -11.84
CA ASP A 186 -7.46 -35.57 -12.70
C ASP A 186 -7.20 -35.30 -14.20
N ILE A 187 -6.58 -34.16 -14.52
CA ILE A 187 -6.25 -33.78 -15.90
C ILE A 187 -5.06 -34.60 -16.38
N GLU A 188 -5.20 -35.18 -17.57
CA GLU A 188 -4.17 -35.99 -18.21
C GLU A 188 -2.85 -35.23 -18.35
N ALA A 189 -1.73 -35.92 -18.07
CA ALA A 189 -0.40 -35.34 -18.19
C ALA A 189 -0.16 -34.79 -19.60
N GLY A 190 0.37 -33.56 -19.68
CA GLY A 190 0.61 -32.85 -20.94
C GLY A 190 -0.55 -31.97 -21.42
N ARG A 191 -1.70 -31.98 -20.73
CA ARG A 191 -2.76 -30.98 -20.97
C ARG A 191 -2.64 -29.84 -19.96
N SER A 192 -3.06 -28.64 -20.37
CA SER A 192 -3.08 -27.48 -19.49
C SER A 192 -3.99 -27.71 -18.29
N THR A 193 -3.49 -27.34 -17.11
CA THR A 193 -4.23 -27.23 -15.85
C THR A 193 -4.60 -25.78 -15.53
N TRP A 194 -4.28 -24.84 -16.43
CA TRP A 194 -4.41 -23.41 -16.17
C TRP A 194 -5.86 -22.97 -16.18
N LYS A 195 -6.25 -22.29 -15.12
CA LYS A 195 -7.60 -21.79 -14.91
C LYS A 195 -7.68 -20.35 -15.41
N PRO A 196 -8.60 -20.02 -16.33
CA PRO A 196 -8.69 -18.65 -16.85
C PRO A 196 -9.03 -17.65 -15.74
N GLU A 197 -9.88 -18.04 -14.78
CA GLU A 197 -10.21 -17.21 -13.61
C GLU A 197 -8.99 -16.93 -12.71
N ASP A 198 -8.07 -17.87 -12.55
CA ASP A 198 -6.87 -17.66 -11.74
C ASP A 198 -5.94 -16.70 -12.45
N VAL A 199 -5.68 -16.90 -13.74
CA VAL A 199 -4.81 -16.01 -14.51
C VAL A 199 -5.36 -14.58 -14.54
N ALA A 200 -6.67 -14.42 -14.66
CA ALA A 200 -7.35 -13.14 -14.58
C ALA A 200 -7.20 -12.46 -13.21
N VAL A 201 -7.48 -13.19 -12.12
CA VAL A 201 -7.31 -12.66 -10.76
C VAL A 201 -5.85 -12.27 -10.52
N ASP A 202 -4.91 -13.12 -10.94
CA ASP A 202 -3.47 -12.89 -10.78
C ASP A 202 -3.02 -11.62 -11.51
N ALA A 203 -3.62 -11.29 -12.66
CA ALA A 203 -3.29 -10.10 -13.44
C ALA A 203 -3.75 -8.81 -12.74
N VAL A 204 -4.95 -8.84 -12.14
CA VAL A 204 -5.44 -7.69 -11.37
C VAL A 204 -4.61 -7.51 -10.10
N PHE A 205 -4.24 -8.62 -9.43
CA PHE A 205 -3.36 -8.58 -8.27
C PHE A 205 -1.96 -8.07 -8.62
N SER A 206 -1.38 -8.44 -9.77
CA SER A 206 -0.06 -7.90 -10.17
C SER A 206 -0.06 -6.38 -10.37
N GLN A 207 -1.20 -5.80 -10.77
CA GLN A 207 -1.34 -4.34 -10.90
C GLN A 207 -1.66 -3.67 -9.55
N LEU A 208 -2.56 -4.26 -8.76
CA LEU A 208 -2.91 -3.75 -7.43
C LEU A 208 -1.68 -3.70 -6.49
N PHE A 209 -0.79 -4.68 -6.62
CA PHE A 209 0.43 -4.83 -5.82
C PHE A 209 1.70 -4.34 -6.53
N GLN A 210 1.56 -3.55 -7.60
CA GLN A 210 2.71 -2.96 -8.29
C GLN A 210 3.39 -1.91 -7.41
N LEU A 211 4.71 -2.06 -7.27
CA LEU A 211 5.61 -1.07 -6.69
C LEU A 211 6.45 -0.43 -7.82
N PRO A 212 6.80 0.85 -7.71
CA PRO A 212 6.55 1.74 -6.57
C PRO A 212 5.12 2.28 -6.47
N THR A 213 4.43 2.40 -7.59
CA THR A 213 3.06 2.90 -7.66
C THR A 213 2.28 2.08 -8.69
N PRO A 214 0.99 1.79 -8.43
CA PRO A 214 0.13 1.21 -9.45
C PRO A 214 -0.14 2.23 -10.55
N GLU A 215 -0.47 1.75 -11.75
CA GLU A 215 -0.82 2.61 -12.89
C GLU A 215 -2.09 3.43 -12.60
N HIS A 216 -3.09 2.79 -12.02
CA HIS A 216 -4.39 3.38 -11.71
C HIS A 216 -4.64 3.48 -10.21
N LYS A 217 -5.65 4.28 -9.83
CA LYS A 217 -6.10 4.37 -8.43
C LYS A 217 -6.54 2.98 -7.93
N LEU A 218 -6.12 2.61 -6.71
CA LEU A 218 -6.40 1.29 -6.12
C LEU A 218 -7.89 0.89 -6.21
N VAL A 219 -8.80 1.82 -5.96
CA VAL A 219 -10.26 1.59 -6.02
C VAL A 219 -10.75 1.04 -7.37
N TYR A 220 -10.05 1.36 -8.47
CA TYR A 220 -10.37 0.80 -9.79
C TYR A 220 -10.21 -0.72 -9.77
N TYR A 221 -9.06 -1.25 -9.37
CA TYR A 221 -8.80 -2.69 -9.30
C TYR A 221 -9.74 -3.40 -8.32
N HIS A 222 -10.09 -2.76 -7.18
CA HIS A 222 -11.10 -3.29 -6.25
C HIS A 222 -12.44 -3.48 -6.96
N SER A 223 -12.83 -2.48 -7.75
CA SER A 223 -14.10 -2.49 -8.48
C SER A 223 -14.11 -3.52 -9.62
N VAL A 224 -13.00 -3.70 -10.34
CA VAL A 224 -12.88 -4.73 -11.39
C VAL A 224 -13.05 -6.13 -10.81
N LEU A 225 -12.36 -6.46 -9.71
CA LEU A 225 -12.53 -7.76 -9.03
C LEU A 225 -13.94 -7.95 -8.49
N THR A 226 -14.56 -6.88 -7.98
CA THR A 226 -15.94 -6.91 -7.51
C THR A 226 -16.92 -7.20 -8.64
N GLU A 227 -16.79 -6.53 -9.80
CA GLU A 227 -17.64 -6.81 -10.96
C GLU A 227 -17.38 -8.21 -11.55
N ALA A 228 -16.12 -8.66 -11.62
CA ALA A 228 -15.78 -10.01 -12.07
C ALA A 228 -16.45 -11.08 -11.19
N CYS A 229 -16.44 -10.88 -9.87
CA CYS A 229 -17.11 -11.77 -8.91
C CYS A 229 -18.64 -11.78 -9.06
N LYS A 230 -19.26 -10.64 -9.42
CA LYS A 230 -20.71 -10.58 -9.72
C LYS A 230 -21.06 -11.29 -11.03
N ILE A 231 -20.20 -11.18 -12.05
CA ILE A 231 -20.43 -11.80 -13.37
C ILE A 231 -20.30 -13.33 -13.30
N ALA A 232 -19.27 -13.84 -12.63
CA ALA A 232 -18.96 -15.27 -12.59
C ALA A 232 -18.61 -15.75 -11.16
N PRO A 233 -19.56 -15.69 -10.20
CA PRO A 233 -19.29 -15.97 -8.78
C PRO A 233 -18.75 -17.39 -8.55
N ALA A 234 -19.29 -18.38 -9.29
CA ALA A 234 -18.87 -19.79 -9.15
C ALA A 234 -17.40 -20.04 -9.58
N ALA A 235 -16.83 -19.20 -10.44
CA ALA A 235 -15.45 -19.31 -10.89
C ALA A 235 -14.51 -18.39 -10.09
N ILE A 236 -14.88 -17.11 -9.97
CA ILE A 236 -14.01 -16.07 -9.40
C ILE A 236 -13.94 -16.14 -7.88
N ALA A 237 -15.03 -16.42 -7.16
CA ALA A 237 -15.00 -16.42 -5.70
C ALA A 237 -14.06 -17.51 -5.13
N PRO A 238 -14.06 -18.77 -5.63
CA PRO A 238 -13.08 -19.75 -5.20
C PRO A 238 -11.63 -19.38 -5.52
N SER A 239 -11.41 -18.72 -6.67
CA SER A 239 -10.10 -18.21 -7.12
C SER A 239 -9.59 -17.13 -6.16
N LEU A 240 -10.39 -16.08 -5.93
CA LEU A 240 -10.13 -15.03 -4.95
C LEU A 240 -9.87 -15.57 -3.54
N GLY A 241 -10.65 -16.56 -3.10
CA GLY A 241 -10.43 -17.20 -1.81
C GLY A 241 -9.04 -17.85 -1.68
N ARG A 242 -8.47 -18.39 -2.77
CA ARG A 242 -7.09 -18.92 -2.75
C ARG A 242 -6.06 -17.78 -2.75
N ALA A 243 -6.28 -16.72 -3.53
CA ALA A 243 -5.43 -15.52 -3.52
C ALA A 243 -5.38 -14.86 -2.14
N ILE A 244 -6.53 -14.66 -1.47
CA ILE A 244 -6.62 -14.09 -0.12
C ILE A 244 -5.79 -14.91 0.87
N ARG A 245 -5.93 -16.25 0.84
CA ARG A 245 -5.17 -17.13 1.73
C ARG A 245 -3.67 -17.08 1.44
N HIS A 246 -3.27 -16.96 0.18
CA HIS A 246 -1.86 -16.75 -0.18
C HIS A 246 -1.35 -15.46 0.43
N MET A 247 -2.05 -14.34 0.24
CA MET A 247 -1.65 -13.04 0.78
C MET A 247 -1.59 -13.04 2.31
N TYR A 248 -2.57 -13.62 2.98
CA TYR A 248 -2.59 -13.74 4.44
C TYR A 248 -1.40 -14.55 4.97
N ARG A 249 -1.11 -15.72 4.37
CA ARG A 249 0.04 -16.56 4.73
C ARG A 249 1.38 -15.85 4.54
N ASN A 250 1.48 -14.95 3.57
CA ASN A 250 2.69 -14.18 3.28
C ASN A 250 2.76 -12.83 4.01
N SER A 251 1.76 -12.46 4.83
CA SER A 251 1.65 -11.14 5.48
C SER A 251 2.87 -10.74 6.32
N SER A 252 3.55 -11.71 6.93
CA SER A 252 4.74 -11.47 7.76
C SER A 252 5.95 -11.01 6.95
N ARG A 253 6.10 -11.50 5.72
CA ARG A 253 7.23 -11.21 4.83
C ARG A 253 6.87 -10.26 3.70
N MET A 254 5.61 -9.91 3.51
CA MET A 254 5.19 -8.97 2.48
C MET A 254 5.66 -7.55 2.81
N ASP A 255 6.05 -6.79 1.78
CA ASP A 255 6.31 -5.36 1.87
C ASP A 255 5.16 -4.66 2.63
N LEU A 256 5.51 -3.70 3.50
CA LEU A 256 4.53 -3.10 4.39
C LEU A 256 3.48 -2.28 3.63
N GLU A 257 3.88 -1.54 2.60
CA GLU A 257 2.93 -0.79 1.78
C GLU A 257 1.94 -1.73 1.10
N LEU A 258 2.44 -2.85 0.56
CA LEU A 258 1.61 -3.89 -0.03
C LEU A 258 0.70 -4.57 1.00
N SER A 259 1.18 -4.80 2.21
CA SER A 259 0.38 -5.37 3.30
C SER A 259 -0.79 -4.45 3.66
N GLN A 260 -0.59 -3.14 3.65
CA GLN A 260 -1.67 -2.18 3.89
C GLN A 260 -2.65 -2.09 2.71
N ARG A 261 -2.16 -2.13 1.45
CA ARG A 261 -3.03 -2.25 0.28
C ARG A 261 -3.90 -3.52 0.35
N PHE A 262 -3.35 -4.62 0.85
CA PHE A 262 -4.11 -5.85 1.08
C PHE A 262 -5.20 -5.68 2.13
N VAL A 263 -4.91 -5.03 3.26
CA VAL A 263 -5.92 -4.72 4.30
C VAL A 263 -7.06 -3.85 3.72
N ASP A 264 -6.71 -2.79 2.99
CA ASP A 264 -7.70 -1.89 2.38
C ASP A 264 -8.54 -2.63 1.33
N TRP A 265 -7.91 -3.41 0.46
CA TRP A 265 -8.60 -4.21 -0.56
C TRP A 265 -9.50 -5.28 0.06
N PHE A 266 -9.00 -6.03 1.03
CA PHE A 266 -9.74 -7.10 1.69
C PHE A 266 -11.00 -6.56 2.36
N SER A 267 -10.87 -5.50 3.15
CA SER A 267 -11.99 -4.87 3.89
C SER A 267 -13.01 -4.26 2.94
N HIS A 268 -12.56 -3.57 1.88
CA HIS A 268 -13.45 -3.00 0.86
C HIS A 268 -14.13 -4.11 0.02
N HIS A 269 -13.44 -5.22 -0.25
CA HIS A 269 -14.05 -6.36 -0.92
C HIS A 269 -15.18 -6.94 -0.05
N LEU A 270 -14.90 -7.23 1.23
CA LEU A 270 -15.90 -7.78 2.14
C LEU A 270 -17.11 -6.85 2.32
N SER A 271 -16.93 -5.54 2.35
CA SER A 271 -18.05 -4.59 2.44
C SER A 271 -19.03 -4.70 1.27
N ASN A 272 -18.58 -5.17 0.10
CA ASN A 272 -19.42 -5.41 -1.09
C ASN A 272 -20.09 -6.79 -1.09
N PHE A 273 -19.68 -7.70 -0.19
CA PHE A 273 -20.22 -9.06 -0.06
C PHE A 273 -20.74 -9.35 1.35
N GLY A 274 -21.30 -8.33 2.01
CA GLY A 274 -22.00 -8.48 3.28
C GLY A 274 -21.09 -8.78 4.48
N PHE A 275 -19.82 -8.37 4.44
CA PHE A 275 -18.83 -8.55 5.51
C PHE A 275 -18.65 -10.02 5.92
N THR A 276 -18.76 -10.94 4.95
CA THR A 276 -18.67 -12.38 5.20
C THR A 276 -17.35 -12.94 4.72
N TRP A 277 -16.57 -13.48 5.66
CA TRP A 277 -15.36 -14.26 5.41
C TRP A 277 -15.34 -15.48 6.34
N LYS A 278 -14.60 -16.52 5.95
CA LYS A 278 -14.42 -17.71 6.77
C LYS A 278 -13.34 -17.48 7.83
N TRP A 279 -13.63 -16.57 8.77
CA TRP A 279 -12.73 -16.18 9.87
C TRP A 279 -12.24 -17.35 10.73
N THR A 280 -13.02 -18.43 10.82
CA THR A 280 -12.60 -19.64 11.56
C THR A 280 -11.31 -20.27 11.03
N GLU A 281 -10.88 -19.96 9.80
CA GLU A 281 -9.59 -20.42 9.27
C GLU A 281 -8.37 -19.77 9.95
N TRP A 282 -8.54 -18.62 10.61
CA TRP A 282 -7.46 -17.84 11.23
C TRP A 282 -7.68 -17.62 12.73
N VAL A 283 -8.54 -18.43 13.36
CA VAL A 283 -9.01 -18.19 14.74
C VAL A 283 -7.87 -18.26 15.76
N ASP A 284 -6.88 -19.12 15.52
CA ASP A 284 -5.72 -19.28 16.39
C ASP A 284 -4.85 -17.99 16.41
N ASP A 285 -4.86 -17.24 15.31
CA ASP A 285 -4.05 -16.03 15.15
C ASP A 285 -4.56 -14.86 16.01
N VAL A 286 -5.79 -14.94 16.53
CA VAL A 286 -6.36 -13.96 17.47
C VAL A 286 -5.59 -13.94 18.80
N TYR A 287 -5.01 -15.07 19.19
CA TYR A 287 -4.29 -15.21 20.47
C TYR A 287 -2.81 -14.84 20.37
N LEU A 288 -2.32 -14.49 19.18
CA LEU A 288 -0.95 -14.03 19.00
C LEU A 288 -0.74 -12.65 19.69
N PRO A 289 0.51 -12.22 19.90
CA PRO A 289 0.80 -10.85 20.30
C PRO A 289 0.32 -9.83 19.24
N ASP A 290 -0.07 -8.63 19.66
CA ASP A 290 -0.54 -7.57 18.73
C ASP A 290 0.54 -7.15 17.74
N LEU A 291 1.82 -7.29 18.12
CA LEU A 291 2.97 -7.11 17.25
C LEU A 291 3.09 -8.17 16.14
N HIS A 292 2.39 -9.29 16.24
CA HIS A 292 2.48 -10.34 15.23
C HIS A 292 1.78 -9.88 13.94
N PRO A 293 2.44 -9.94 12.74
CA PRO A 293 1.87 -9.41 11.50
C PRO A 293 0.48 -9.95 11.13
N GLN A 294 0.19 -11.22 11.44
CA GLN A 294 -1.13 -11.82 11.20
C GLN A 294 -2.22 -11.23 12.10
N LYS A 295 -1.92 -10.98 13.38
CA LYS A 295 -2.87 -10.34 14.29
C LYS A 295 -3.02 -8.85 13.98
N ALA A 296 -1.93 -8.17 13.64
CA ALA A 296 -1.97 -6.80 13.15
C ALA A 296 -2.84 -6.66 11.89
N PHE A 297 -2.77 -7.63 10.96
CA PHE A 297 -3.69 -7.70 9.81
C PHE A 297 -5.15 -7.83 10.25
N ILE A 298 -5.47 -8.76 11.17
CA ILE A 298 -6.84 -8.96 11.68
C ILE A 298 -7.35 -7.66 12.30
N ILE A 299 -6.59 -7.03 13.20
CA ILE A 299 -6.95 -5.77 13.85
C ILE A 299 -7.19 -4.67 12.80
N GLY A 300 -6.30 -4.56 11.80
CA GLY A 300 -6.44 -3.60 10.70
C GLY A 300 -7.67 -3.83 9.83
N ALA A 301 -7.96 -5.08 9.48
CA ALA A 301 -9.14 -5.44 8.69
C ALA A 301 -10.43 -5.11 9.46
N LEU A 302 -10.50 -5.49 10.74
CA LEU A 302 -11.66 -5.17 11.58
C LEU A 302 -11.85 -3.65 11.72
N ASP A 303 -10.78 -2.88 11.93
CA ASP A 303 -10.87 -1.43 11.98
C ASP A 303 -11.42 -0.83 10.67
N LYS A 304 -10.90 -1.25 9.52
CA LYS A 304 -11.38 -0.78 8.21
C LYS A 304 -12.82 -1.22 7.92
N GLU A 305 -13.22 -2.43 8.29
CA GLU A 305 -14.61 -2.88 8.18
C GLU A 305 -15.57 -2.07 9.06
N ILE A 306 -15.15 -1.73 10.29
CA ILE A 306 -15.92 -0.85 11.17
C ILE A 306 -16.06 0.55 10.55
N ARG A 307 -14.99 1.11 9.98
CA ARG A 307 -15.06 2.41 9.28
C ARG A 307 -16.01 2.38 8.06
N LEU A 308 -16.16 1.23 7.42
CA LEU A 308 -17.09 0.99 6.31
C LEU A 308 -18.51 0.59 6.78
N SER A 309 -18.71 0.39 8.09
CA SER A 309 -20.01 0.10 8.69
C SER A 309 -20.10 0.63 10.13
N PHE A 310 -20.37 -0.23 11.12
CA PHE A 310 -20.42 0.12 12.54
C PHE A 310 -20.11 -1.12 13.39
N ALA A 311 -19.52 -0.90 14.58
CA ALA A 311 -18.92 -1.96 15.40
C ALA A 311 -19.86 -3.14 15.69
N GLN A 312 -21.11 -2.87 16.07
CA GLN A 312 -22.08 -3.90 16.40
C GLN A 312 -22.39 -4.84 15.22
N ARG A 313 -22.44 -4.32 13.98
CA ARG A 313 -22.67 -5.16 12.80
C ARG A 313 -21.48 -6.06 12.53
N ILE A 314 -20.27 -5.50 12.53
CA ILE A 314 -19.04 -6.26 12.25
C ILE A 314 -18.83 -7.32 13.33
N LYS A 315 -19.03 -6.99 14.61
CA LYS A 315 -19.00 -7.97 15.71
C LYS A 315 -19.96 -9.13 15.49
N GLY A 316 -21.13 -8.88 14.90
CA GLY A 316 -22.12 -9.91 14.56
C GLY A 316 -21.74 -10.82 13.39
N THR A 317 -20.74 -10.48 12.56
CA THR A 317 -20.25 -11.34 11.48
C THR A 317 -19.09 -12.24 11.91
N LEU A 318 -18.58 -12.06 13.14
CA LEU A 318 -17.38 -12.72 13.63
C LEU A 318 -17.67 -13.90 14.56
N PRO A 319 -16.84 -14.96 14.52
CA PRO A 319 -16.84 -16.01 15.53
C PRO A 319 -16.53 -15.47 16.94
N GLU A 320 -16.99 -16.16 17.98
CA GLU A 320 -16.86 -15.74 19.38
C GLU A 320 -15.43 -15.32 19.79
N PRO A 321 -14.34 -16.03 19.42
CA PRO A 321 -12.98 -15.63 19.80
C PRO A 321 -12.55 -14.24 19.31
N TYR A 322 -13.12 -13.74 18.22
CA TYR A 322 -12.80 -12.43 17.66
C TYR A 322 -13.56 -11.29 18.32
N GLN A 323 -14.73 -11.57 18.91
CA GLN A 323 -15.60 -10.52 19.47
C GLN A 323 -14.93 -9.66 20.55
N PRO A 324 -14.03 -10.18 21.41
CA PRO A 324 -13.25 -9.35 22.34
C PRO A 324 -12.35 -8.31 21.67
N LEU A 325 -11.97 -8.48 20.40
CA LEU A 325 -11.20 -7.47 19.65
C LEU A 325 -12.04 -6.21 19.33
N ILE A 326 -13.37 -6.32 19.45
CA ILE A 326 -14.31 -5.21 19.33
C ILE A 326 -14.90 -4.93 20.71
N GLY A 327 -14.15 -4.17 21.50
CA GLY A 327 -14.54 -3.75 22.84
C GLY A 327 -15.75 -2.80 22.84
N PRO A 328 -16.41 -2.66 24.00
CA PRO A 328 -17.61 -1.82 24.14
C PRO A 328 -17.37 -0.35 23.78
N GLU A 329 -16.15 0.15 23.91
CA GLU A 329 -15.75 1.50 23.52
C GLU A 329 -15.92 1.76 22.01
N LYS A 330 -15.74 0.73 21.17
CA LYS A 330 -15.95 0.83 19.72
C LYS A 330 -17.42 0.90 19.34
N GLU A 331 -18.32 0.49 20.22
CA GLU A 331 -19.78 0.54 20.02
C GLU A 331 -20.37 1.93 20.38
N LYS A 332 -19.57 2.81 21.00
CA LYS A 332 -20.00 4.17 21.34
C LYS A 332 -19.79 5.12 20.16
N ASP A 333 -20.84 5.84 19.78
CA ASP A 333 -20.75 6.92 18.77
C ASP A 333 -19.87 8.07 19.25
N VAL A 334 -19.97 8.41 20.54
CA VAL A 334 -19.20 9.48 21.19
C VAL A 334 -18.31 8.85 22.26
N PRO A 335 -16.97 9.00 22.16
CA PRO A 335 -16.06 8.55 23.21
C PRO A 335 -16.36 9.22 24.56
N ASP A 336 -16.05 8.52 25.65
CA ASP A 336 -16.22 9.08 26.98
C ASP A 336 -15.27 10.26 27.20
N PHE A 337 -15.77 11.31 27.83
CA PHE A 337 -14.91 12.41 28.27
C PHE A 337 -14.26 12.06 29.60
N LYS A 338 -12.96 11.77 29.59
CA LYS A 338 -12.21 11.33 30.78
C LYS A 338 -12.35 12.25 32.01
N PHE A 339 -12.56 13.54 31.81
CA PHE A 339 -12.75 14.52 32.88
C PHE A 339 -14.19 14.59 33.45
N ASN A 340 -15.12 13.77 32.95
CA ASN A 340 -16.39 13.55 33.64
C ASN A 340 -16.22 12.67 34.89
N ASP A 341 -15.15 11.88 34.96
CA ASP A 341 -14.80 11.14 36.17
C ASP A 341 -14.00 12.06 37.11
N ASP A 342 -14.51 12.22 38.34
CA ASP A 342 -13.86 13.01 39.40
C ASP A 342 -12.55 12.39 39.91
N SER A 343 -12.31 11.10 39.62
CA SER A 343 -11.04 10.44 39.94
C SER A 343 -9.90 10.84 38.99
N THR A 344 -10.23 11.35 37.80
CA THR A 344 -9.26 11.80 36.80
C THR A 344 -8.56 13.09 37.28
N PRO A 345 -7.22 13.18 37.25
CA PRO A 345 -6.51 14.42 37.54
C PRO A 345 -7.02 15.57 36.67
N PHE A 346 -7.21 16.74 37.28
CA PHE A 346 -7.69 17.97 36.62
C PHE A 346 -9.12 17.88 36.04
N ALA A 347 -9.96 16.97 36.55
CA ALA A 347 -11.34 16.80 36.09
C ALA A 347 -12.18 18.09 36.17
N ALA A 348 -12.04 18.87 37.25
CA ALA A 348 -12.77 20.12 37.42
C ALA A 348 -12.38 21.13 36.32
N GLU A 349 -11.08 21.35 36.13
CA GLU A 349 -10.53 22.24 35.12
C GLU A 349 -10.92 21.82 33.70
N GLY A 350 -10.89 20.51 33.40
CA GLY A 350 -11.30 19.96 32.11
C GLY A 350 -12.77 20.22 31.80
N ARG A 351 -13.67 20.07 32.79
CA ARG A 351 -15.09 20.39 32.63
C ARG A 351 -15.34 21.89 32.43
N GLU A 352 -14.59 22.74 33.14
CA GLU A 352 -14.70 24.19 32.98
C GLU A 352 -14.24 24.63 31.58
N ILE A 353 -13.10 24.13 31.08
CA ILE A 353 -12.65 24.39 29.70
C ILE A 353 -13.71 23.93 28.69
N ALA A 354 -14.28 22.73 28.87
CA ALA A 354 -15.33 22.24 27.98
C ALA A 354 -16.59 23.11 28.01
N ALA A 355 -16.96 23.67 29.17
CA ALA A 355 -18.07 24.61 29.29
C ALA A 355 -17.80 25.93 28.53
N LEU A 356 -16.58 26.47 28.63
CA LEU A 356 -16.14 27.64 27.85
C LEU A 356 -16.20 27.39 26.33
N LEU A 357 -15.69 26.23 25.88
CA LEU A 357 -15.72 25.84 24.47
C LEU A 357 -17.14 25.74 23.91
N ARG A 358 -18.08 25.20 24.69
CA ARG A 358 -19.52 25.08 24.32
C ARG A 358 -20.21 26.43 24.16
N ARG A 359 -19.98 27.35 25.09
CA ARG A 359 -20.56 28.71 25.01
C ARG A 359 -19.84 29.64 24.05
N LYS A 360 -18.77 29.14 23.42
CA LYS A 360 -17.93 29.90 22.48
C LYS A 360 -17.33 31.15 23.14
N ALA A 361 -16.82 30.98 24.36
CA ALA A 361 -16.13 32.04 25.08
C ALA A 361 -14.90 32.55 24.28
N PRO A 362 -14.54 33.83 24.40
CA PRO A 362 -13.31 34.37 23.82
C PRO A 362 -12.09 33.86 24.60
N ASP A 363 -10.91 34.02 23.99
CA ASP A 363 -9.68 33.37 24.44
C ASP A 363 -9.24 33.80 25.85
N GLU A 364 -9.50 35.05 26.22
CA GLU A 364 -9.13 35.64 27.51
C GLU A 364 -9.80 34.93 28.69
N GLU A 365 -10.98 34.32 28.47
CA GLU A 365 -11.69 33.59 29.53
C GLU A 365 -11.05 32.22 29.84
N PHE A 366 -10.26 31.65 28.92
CA PHE A 366 -9.55 30.39 29.16
C PHE A 366 -8.31 30.59 30.02
N GLN A 367 -7.66 31.75 29.90
CA GLN A 367 -6.35 32.03 30.49
C GLN A 367 -6.29 31.78 32.02
N PRO A 368 -7.28 32.22 32.84
CA PRO A 368 -7.25 31.97 34.28
C PRO A 368 -7.31 30.48 34.65
N ILE A 369 -8.03 29.67 33.85
CA ILE A 369 -8.12 28.23 34.08
C ILE A 369 -6.81 27.55 33.69
N ILE A 370 -6.19 27.97 32.58
CA ILE A 370 -4.90 27.46 32.15
C ILE A 370 -3.81 27.75 33.19
N GLU A 371 -3.76 28.97 33.75
CA GLU A 371 -2.81 29.33 34.81
C GLU A 371 -2.99 28.50 36.08
N ARG A 372 -4.24 28.18 36.43
CA ARG A 372 -4.54 27.26 37.52
C ARG A 372 -4.07 25.84 37.22
N ILE A 373 -4.33 25.33 36.01
CA ILE A 373 -3.81 24.03 35.56
C ILE A 373 -2.30 24.01 35.68
N HIS A 374 -1.61 25.07 35.21
CA HIS A 374 -0.16 25.16 35.27
C HIS A 374 0.36 25.09 36.70
N SER A 375 -0.24 25.85 37.61
CA SER A 375 0.12 25.84 39.03
C SER A 375 -0.02 24.43 39.64
N LEU A 376 -1.18 23.78 39.41
CA LEU A 376 -1.45 22.43 39.89
C LEU A 376 -0.56 21.35 39.24
N ALA A 377 -0.16 21.55 37.98
CA ALA A 377 0.76 20.66 37.28
C ALA A 377 2.16 20.73 37.90
N ILE A 378 2.65 21.94 38.21
CA ILE A 378 3.94 22.13 38.91
C ILE A 378 3.92 21.43 40.26
N GLU A 379 2.84 21.58 41.05
CA GLU A 379 2.68 20.91 42.35
C GLU A 379 2.75 19.37 42.23
N ARG A 380 2.28 18.83 41.11
CA ARG A 380 2.31 17.41 40.79
C ARG A 380 3.57 16.95 40.03
N SER A 381 4.55 17.84 39.85
CA SER A 381 5.78 17.57 39.08
C SER A 381 5.50 17.15 37.62
N LEU A 382 4.43 17.68 37.03
CA LEU A 382 4.07 17.50 35.63
C LEU A 382 4.47 18.72 34.81
N ASP A 383 4.74 18.53 33.52
CA ASP A 383 4.95 19.65 32.59
C ASP A 383 3.65 20.47 32.47
N PRO A 384 3.66 21.77 32.85
CA PRO A 384 2.47 22.59 32.86
C PRO A 384 1.82 22.75 31.49
N LEU A 385 2.65 22.98 30.47
CA LEU A 385 2.19 23.26 29.12
C LEU A 385 1.59 21.99 28.53
N VAL A 386 2.31 20.87 28.58
CA VAL A 386 1.83 19.55 28.11
C VAL A 386 0.51 19.18 28.80
N THR A 387 0.42 19.34 30.13
CA THR A 387 -0.80 19.02 30.90
C THR A 387 -1.97 19.88 30.44
N SER A 388 -1.77 21.20 30.30
CA SER A 388 -2.83 22.10 29.83
C SER A 388 -3.24 21.83 28.39
N THR A 389 -2.30 21.43 27.52
CA THR A 389 -2.58 21.04 26.13
C THR A 389 -3.42 19.78 26.08
N ASP A 390 -3.09 18.75 26.88
CA ASP A 390 -3.87 17.52 26.94
C ASP A 390 -5.34 17.79 27.33
N ILE A 391 -5.54 18.55 28.41
CA ILE A 391 -6.87 18.89 28.91
C ILE A 391 -7.65 19.68 27.85
N PHE A 392 -7.01 20.70 27.27
CA PHE A 392 -7.64 21.56 26.28
C PHE A 392 -8.02 20.82 25.00
N VAL A 393 -7.09 20.07 24.41
CA VAL A 393 -7.33 19.33 23.16
C VAL A 393 -8.34 18.21 23.36
N THR A 394 -8.31 17.51 24.50
CA THR A 394 -9.33 16.52 24.85
C THR A 394 -10.72 17.17 24.93
N ALA A 395 -10.82 18.35 25.56
CA ALA A 395 -12.09 19.09 25.62
C ALA A 395 -12.56 19.58 24.23
N VAL A 396 -11.66 20.02 23.36
CA VAL A 396 -11.97 20.36 21.95
C VAL A 396 -12.53 19.15 21.21
N CYS A 397 -11.89 17.98 21.32
CA CYS A 397 -12.35 16.75 20.69
C CYS A 397 -13.74 16.34 21.18
N TRP A 398 -13.97 16.42 22.50
CA TRP A 398 -15.26 16.08 23.09
C TRP A 398 -16.38 17.03 22.69
N VAL A 399 -16.16 18.34 22.78
CA VAL A 399 -17.17 19.33 22.39
C VAL A 399 -17.49 19.25 20.89
N GLY A 400 -16.50 18.89 20.08
CA GLY A 400 -16.63 18.68 18.64
C GLY A 400 -17.12 17.30 18.20
N SER A 401 -17.35 16.37 19.12
CA SER A 401 -17.52 14.93 18.82
C SER A 401 -18.73 14.56 17.97
N LYS A 402 -19.70 15.47 17.79
CA LYS A 402 -20.92 15.21 17.01
C LYS A 402 -20.65 14.91 15.53
N SER A 403 -19.67 15.56 14.92
CA SER A 403 -19.22 15.26 13.55
C SER A 403 -17.88 15.90 13.26
N LEU A 404 -17.20 15.46 12.20
CA LEU A 404 -15.94 16.05 11.76
C LEU A 404 -16.06 17.57 11.56
N SER A 405 -17.16 18.06 11.00
CA SER A 405 -17.40 19.51 10.84
C SER A 405 -17.48 20.26 12.17
N HIS A 406 -18.03 19.65 13.23
CA HIS A 406 -18.13 20.30 14.54
C HIS A 406 -16.76 20.42 15.22
N VAL A 407 -15.95 19.36 15.18
CA VAL A 407 -14.59 19.42 15.73
C VAL A 407 -13.71 20.39 14.95
N LEU A 408 -13.84 20.47 13.62
CA LEU A 408 -13.11 21.45 12.82
C LEU A 408 -13.54 22.88 13.14
N ALA A 409 -14.83 23.16 13.28
CA ALA A 409 -15.31 24.47 13.72
C ALA A 409 -14.85 24.81 15.15
N CYS A 410 -14.60 23.81 16.01
CA CYS A 410 -14.01 24.05 17.32
C CYS A 410 -12.53 24.39 17.22
N ILE A 411 -11.77 23.62 16.43
CA ILE A 411 -10.33 23.83 16.18
C ILE A 411 -10.07 25.19 15.54
N GLU A 412 -10.87 25.61 14.56
CA GLU A 412 -10.72 26.90 13.88
C GLU A 412 -10.86 28.09 14.84
N ARG A 413 -11.79 28.01 15.80
CA ARG A 413 -11.98 29.06 16.80
C ARG A 413 -10.84 29.13 17.81
N THR A 414 -10.15 28.03 18.04
CA THR A 414 -9.05 27.92 19.01
C THR A 414 -7.69 27.83 18.33
N LYS A 415 -7.61 28.16 17.04
CA LYS A 415 -6.43 27.94 16.21
C LYS A 415 -5.21 28.68 16.74
N ASP A 416 -5.35 29.96 17.07
CA ASP A 416 -4.24 30.80 17.51
C ASP A 416 -3.63 30.26 18.81
N ARG A 417 -4.46 29.87 19.78
CA ARG A 417 -4.00 29.19 21.00
C ARG A 417 -3.23 27.90 20.71
N LEU A 418 -3.69 27.08 19.76
CA LEU A 418 -2.99 25.85 19.38
C LEU A 418 -1.65 26.14 18.67
N LEU A 419 -1.57 27.21 17.88
CA LEU A 419 -0.33 27.67 17.28
C LEU A 419 0.67 28.16 18.33
N ASP A 420 0.21 28.95 19.30
CA ASP A 420 1.06 29.48 20.38
C ASP A 420 1.64 28.36 21.25
N VAL A 421 0.82 27.35 21.59
CA VAL A 421 1.28 26.14 22.28
C VAL A 421 2.36 25.42 21.47
N GLY A 422 2.13 25.23 20.17
CA GLY A 422 3.08 24.54 19.29
C GLY A 422 4.38 25.32 19.08
N ALA A 423 4.34 26.65 19.09
CA ALA A 423 5.53 27.50 19.01
C ALA A 423 6.33 27.51 20.32
N ALA A 424 5.67 27.33 21.46
CA ALA A 424 6.30 27.36 22.78
C ALA A 424 7.01 26.04 23.15
N SER A 425 6.52 24.88 22.70
CA SER A 425 7.12 23.58 23.03
C SER A 425 6.80 22.50 22.00
N GLU A 426 7.85 21.83 21.50
CA GLU A 426 7.70 20.65 20.63
C GLU A 426 7.03 19.47 21.36
N VAL A 427 7.28 19.31 22.66
CA VAL A 427 6.65 18.25 23.46
C VAL A 427 5.15 18.52 23.60
N ALA A 428 4.75 19.78 23.82
CA ALA A 428 3.34 20.16 23.84
C ALA A 428 2.68 20.02 22.46
N LYS A 429 3.42 20.30 21.37
CA LYS A 429 2.94 20.06 20.01
C LYS A 429 2.67 18.58 19.74
N ALA A 430 3.57 17.69 20.18
CA ALA A 430 3.36 16.24 20.14
C ALA A 430 2.17 15.80 21.01
N GLN A 431 1.95 16.46 22.16
CA GLN A 431 0.79 16.21 23.02
C GLN A 431 -0.54 16.49 22.33
N ILE A 432 -0.61 17.44 21.38
CA ILE A 432 -1.82 17.66 20.57
C ILE A 432 -2.19 16.38 19.81
N ILE A 433 -1.20 15.70 19.21
CA ILE A 433 -1.41 14.44 18.51
C ILE A 433 -1.84 13.36 19.49
N THR A 434 -1.12 13.19 20.61
CA THR A 434 -1.45 12.21 21.65
C THR A 434 -2.87 12.37 22.18
N ALA A 435 -3.31 13.61 22.46
CA ALA A 435 -4.65 13.87 22.97
C ALA A 435 -5.74 13.53 21.93
N VAL A 436 -5.53 13.87 20.66
CA VAL A 436 -6.46 13.52 19.56
C VAL A 436 -6.53 12.00 19.39
N MET A 437 -5.38 11.33 19.32
CA MET A 437 -5.28 9.88 19.13
C MET A 437 -5.86 9.10 20.32
N SER A 438 -5.62 9.57 21.55
CA SER A 438 -6.15 8.93 22.76
C SER A 438 -7.65 9.10 22.88
N TYR A 439 -8.19 10.29 22.63
CA TYR A 439 -9.63 10.53 22.69
C TYR A 439 -10.40 9.70 21.64
N TRP A 440 -9.84 9.57 20.45
CA TRP A 440 -10.43 8.80 19.35
C TRP A 440 -9.83 7.40 19.19
N ALA A 441 -9.24 6.81 20.23
CA ALA A 441 -8.53 5.52 20.15
C ALA A 441 -9.43 4.37 19.64
N ALA A 442 -10.72 4.39 19.99
CA ALA A 442 -11.71 3.43 19.50
C ALA A 442 -12.05 3.62 18.00
N GLN A 443 -11.90 4.83 17.48
CA GLN A 443 -12.28 5.28 16.14
C GLN A 443 -11.07 5.98 15.44
N PRO A 444 -9.95 5.28 15.20
CA PRO A 444 -8.70 5.89 14.77
C PRO A 444 -8.78 6.64 13.43
N GLY A 445 -9.71 6.27 12.54
CA GLY A 445 -9.95 7.01 11.30
C GLY A 445 -10.41 8.46 11.50
N VAL A 446 -11.17 8.73 12.58
CA VAL A 446 -11.56 10.10 12.96
C VAL A 446 -10.34 10.86 13.46
N ALA A 447 -9.50 10.21 14.27
CA ALA A 447 -8.26 10.78 14.79
C ALA A 447 -7.33 11.21 13.65
N ILE A 448 -7.08 10.32 12.68
CA ILE A 448 -6.25 10.60 11.50
C ILE A 448 -6.81 11.80 10.74
N SER A 449 -8.11 11.82 10.46
CA SER A 449 -8.77 12.93 9.73
C SER A 449 -8.58 14.27 10.43
N ILE A 450 -8.59 14.29 11.77
CA ILE A 450 -8.35 15.50 12.56
C ILE A 450 -6.88 15.92 12.47
N VAL A 451 -5.93 14.99 12.64
CA VAL A 451 -4.49 15.29 12.54
C VAL A 451 -4.12 15.82 11.15
N GLU A 452 -4.68 15.24 10.08
CA GLU A 452 -4.52 15.75 8.71
C GLU A 452 -5.00 17.20 8.55
N LYS A 453 -6.10 17.56 9.22
CA LYS A 453 -6.62 18.93 9.22
C LYS A 453 -5.75 19.88 10.04
N LEU A 454 -5.20 19.43 11.17
CA LEU A 454 -4.22 20.20 11.94
C LEU A 454 -2.94 20.46 11.12
N LEU A 455 -2.49 19.50 10.30
CA LEU A 455 -1.41 19.70 9.32
C LEU A 455 -1.79 20.69 8.20
N ASN A 456 -3.06 20.77 7.80
CA ASN A 456 -3.54 21.74 6.80
C ASN A 456 -3.60 23.17 7.37
N TYR A 457 -3.83 23.30 8.67
CA TYR A 457 -3.86 24.58 9.37
C TYR A 457 -2.49 25.04 9.88
N SER A 458 -1.43 24.26 9.60
CA SER A 458 -0.06 24.48 10.10
C SER A 458 0.04 24.51 11.62
N ILE A 459 -0.94 23.93 12.32
CA ILE A 459 -0.89 23.74 13.79
C ILE A 459 0.13 22.65 14.11
N LEU A 460 0.14 21.59 13.30
CA LEU A 460 1.14 20.53 13.35
C LEU A 460 2.08 20.65 12.16
N LEU A 461 3.33 20.24 12.36
CA LEU A 461 4.32 20.09 11.30
C LEU A 461 4.43 18.61 10.90
N PRO A 462 4.74 18.30 9.63
CA PRO A 462 4.95 16.92 9.19
C PRO A 462 5.98 16.18 10.06
N ILE A 463 7.09 16.83 10.39
CA ILE A 463 8.15 16.24 11.23
C ILE A 463 7.63 15.85 12.62
N THR A 464 6.73 16.65 13.23
CA THR A 464 6.15 16.33 14.53
C THR A 464 5.32 15.04 14.49
N VAL A 465 4.66 14.74 13.37
CA VAL A 465 3.92 13.47 13.20
C VAL A 465 4.88 12.28 13.12
N ILE A 466 6.02 12.46 12.46
CA ILE A 466 7.06 11.43 12.35
C ILE A 466 7.71 11.17 13.70
N ASP A 467 8.15 12.23 14.37
CA ASP A 467 8.78 12.15 15.69
C ASP A 467 7.82 11.55 16.71
N TRP A 468 6.55 11.94 16.67
CA TRP A 468 5.50 11.27 17.43
C TRP A 468 5.49 9.79 17.05
N ALA A 469 5.11 9.41 15.83
CA ALA A 469 4.86 8.01 15.48
C ALA A 469 6.06 7.04 15.63
N LEU A 470 7.29 7.51 15.41
CA LEU A 470 8.49 6.66 15.32
C LEU A 470 9.45 6.82 16.49
N VAL A 471 9.51 8.00 17.11
CA VAL A 471 10.44 8.30 18.21
C VAL A 471 9.72 8.21 19.55
N GLY A 472 8.48 8.71 19.64
CA GLY A 472 7.66 8.78 20.84
C GLY A 472 7.59 7.47 21.64
N SER A 473 7.70 7.59 22.96
CA SER A 473 7.73 6.45 23.89
C SER A 473 6.37 6.06 24.45
N SER A 474 5.34 6.89 24.25
CA SER A 474 4.03 6.76 24.90
C SER A 474 2.91 7.19 23.95
N HIS A 475 2.40 6.25 23.15
CA HIS A 475 1.41 6.59 22.14
C HIS A 475 -0.01 6.72 22.66
N VAL A 476 -0.36 5.96 23.69
CA VAL A 476 -1.62 5.96 24.43
C VAL A 476 -1.32 5.21 25.75
N GLU A 477 -2.06 5.48 26.84
CA GLU A 477 -1.91 4.77 28.12
C GLU A 477 -1.83 3.24 27.91
N GLY A 478 -0.78 2.60 28.46
CA GLY A 478 -0.59 1.15 28.46
C GLY A 478 0.15 0.54 27.26
N GLN A 479 0.59 1.34 26.27
CA GLN A 479 1.40 0.85 25.15
C GLN A 479 2.91 0.94 25.45
N ALA A 480 3.64 -0.11 25.08
CA ALA A 480 5.10 -0.13 25.18
C ALA A 480 5.73 0.55 23.96
N SER A 481 6.98 0.98 24.11
CA SER A 481 7.75 1.58 23.02
C SER A 481 7.82 0.62 21.82
N GLY A 482 7.61 1.15 20.62
CA GLY A 482 7.63 0.38 19.37
C GLY A 482 6.32 -0.30 18.96
N ASP A 483 5.32 -0.42 19.85
CA ASP A 483 4.01 -1.01 19.51
C ASP A 483 3.31 -0.28 18.36
N ALA A 484 3.53 1.02 18.24
CA ALA A 484 3.01 1.85 17.17
C ALA A 484 3.44 1.38 15.76
N LEU A 485 4.59 0.72 15.62
CA LEU A 485 5.06 0.22 14.32
C LEU A 485 4.16 -0.88 13.73
N ALA A 486 3.47 -1.64 14.58
CA ALA A 486 2.55 -2.69 14.16
C ALA A 486 1.12 -2.16 13.91
N GLN A 487 0.82 -0.93 14.32
CA GLN A 487 -0.53 -0.37 14.25
C GLN A 487 -0.84 0.16 12.85
N PRO A 488 -1.84 -0.40 12.14
CA PRO A 488 -2.15 -0.01 10.76
C PRO A 488 -2.49 1.48 10.61
N HIS A 489 -3.19 2.05 11.59
CA HIS A 489 -3.61 3.45 11.57
C HIS A 489 -2.43 4.43 11.80
N VAL A 490 -1.37 4.01 12.50
CA VAL A 490 -0.14 4.80 12.64
C VAL A 490 0.61 4.84 11.30
N PHE A 491 0.71 3.70 10.62
CA PHE A 491 1.26 3.67 9.26
C PHE A 491 0.44 4.54 8.30
N GLU A 492 -0.89 4.45 8.34
CA GLU A 492 -1.80 5.29 7.54
C GLU A 492 -1.51 6.79 7.76
N LEU A 493 -1.37 7.24 9.01
CA LEU A 493 -1.06 8.62 9.36
C LEU A 493 0.30 9.08 8.82
N VAL A 494 1.35 8.29 9.04
CA VAL A 494 2.70 8.62 8.59
C VAL A 494 2.78 8.61 7.06
N PHE A 495 2.22 7.59 6.42
CA PHE A 495 2.22 7.47 4.97
C PHE A 495 1.46 8.61 4.29
N GLY A 496 0.29 8.99 4.84
CA GLY A 496 -0.49 10.15 4.38
C GLY A 496 0.27 11.46 4.54
N THR A 497 0.98 11.63 5.67
CA THR A 497 1.82 12.81 5.93
C THR A 497 2.97 12.92 4.92
N VAL A 498 3.69 11.83 4.66
CA VAL A 498 4.75 11.78 3.65
C VAL A 498 4.19 12.06 2.26
N ALA A 499 3.08 11.42 1.88
CA ALA A 499 2.44 11.65 0.58
C ALA A 499 2.02 13.12 0.37
N LYS A 500 1.59 13.81 1.43
CA LYS A 500 1.27 15.24 1.38
C LYS A 500 2.53 16.09 1.14
N VAL A 501 3.63 15.79 1.84
CA VAL A 501 4.90 16.50 1.69
C VAL A 501 5.48 16.29 0.28
N THR A 502 5.57 15.04 -0.18
CA THR A 502 6.09 14.74 -1.53
C THR A 502 5.18 15.28 -2.63
N GLY A 503 3.86 15.21 -2.45
CA GLY A 503 2.89 15.80 -3.36
C GLY A 503 3.05 17.32 -3.50
N ARG A 504 3.34 18.03 -2.42
CA ARG A 504 3.63 19.47 -2.44
C ARG A 504 4.90 19.79 -3.22
N VAL A 505 5.98 19.02 -3.00
CA VAL A 505 7.25 19.20 -3.74
C VAL A 505 7.02 18.96 -5.24
N ARG A 506 6.31 17.88 -5.61
CA ARG A 506 5.98 17.60 -7.01
C ARG A 506 5.20 18.73 -7.65
N GLN A 507 4.16 19.26 -6.98
CA GLN A 507 3.38 20.41 -7.46
C GLN A 507 4.24 21.65 -7.71
N LEU A 508 5.25 21.90 -6.89
CA LEU A 508 6.13 23.06 -7.05
C LEU A 508 7.16 22.88 -8.18
N LEU A 509 7.50 21.63 -8.51
CA LEU A 509 8.48 21.29 -9.55
C LEU A 509 7.84 21.01 -10.92
N THR A 510 6.52 20.98 -11.03
CA THR A 510 5.84 20.92 -12.34
C THR A 510 6.09 22.19 -13.16
N LYS A 511 6.19 22.04 -14.48
CA LYS A 511 6.47 23.13 -15.44
C LYS A 511 5.51 24.32 -15.37
N GLU A 512 4.27 24.09 -14.94
CA GLU A 512 3.21 25.11 -14.86
C GLU A 512 3.23 25.88 -13.53
N ALA A 513 4.08 25.51 -12.58
CA ALA A 513 4.13 26.16 -11.28
C ALA A 513 4.87 27.50 -11.37
N GLU A 514 4.14 28.61 -11.23
CA GLU A 514 4.68 29.95 -10.95
C GLU A 514 5.17 30.04 -9.49
N ALA A 515 6.00 29.09 -9.07
CA ALA A 515 6.57 29.07 -7.72
C ALA A 515 7.97 29.72 -7.72
N ASP A 516 8.20 30.59 -6.74
CA ASP A 516 9.52 31.16 -6.46
C ASP A 516 10.54 30.05 -6.16
N GLU A 517 11.77 30.21 -6.65
CA GLU A 517 12.87 29.25 -6.47
C GLU A 517 13.20 29.05 -4.99
N GLU A 518 13.08 30.11 -4.17
CA GLU A 518 13.27 30.02 -2.72
C GLU A 518 12.24 29.07 -2.07
N ALA A 519 11.00 29.09 -2.56
CA ALA A 519 9.96 28.18 -2.08
C ALA A 519 10.23 26.73 -2.50
N LYS A 520 10.69 26.50 -3.74
CA LYS A 520 11.07 25.17 -4.23
C LYS A 520 12.22 24.57 -3.42
N GLU A 521 13.27 25.35 -3.17
CA GLU A 521 14.43 24.92 -2.39
C GLU A 521 14.03 24.61 -0.95
N ARG A 522 13.25 25.50 -0.31
CA ARG A 522 12.79 25.31 1.06
C ARG A 522 11.95 24.06 1.24
N GLU A 523 10.98 23.80 0.37
CA GLU A 523 10.10 22.63 0.50
C GLU A 523 10.84 21.33 0.14
N THR A 524 11.75 21.37 -0.84
CA THR A 524 12.61 20.23 -1.17
C THR A 524 13.55 19.88 -0.01
N LYS A 525 14.15 20.90 0.64
CA LYS A 525 14.97 20.71 1.83
C LYS A 525 14.15 20.13 2.98
N ALA A 526 12.96 20.67 3.25
CA ALA A 526 12.07 20.16 4.29
C ALA A 526 11.68 18.68 4.06
N MET A 527 11.42 18.29 2.81
CA MET A 527 11.17 16.89 2.44
C MET A 527 12.39 16.00 2.71
N ARG A 528 13.59 16.44 2.31
CA ARG A 528 14.84 15.70 2.56
C ARG A 528 15.12 15.54 4.05
N ASP A 529 14.95 16.61 4.82
CA ASP A 529 15.16 16.59 6.27
C ASP A 529 14.13 15.66 6.96
N LEU A 530 12.88 15.62 6.49
CA LEU A 530 11.87 14.66 6.93
C LEU A 530 12.30 13.21 6.67
N PHE A 531 12.73 12.88 5.45
CA PHE A 531 13.19 11.53 5.12
C PHE A 531 14.43 11.12 5.90
N ARG A 532 15.37 12.05 6.18
CA ARG A 532 16.53 11.76 7.03
C ARG A 532 16.11 11.42 8.47
N ALA A 533 15.26 12.24 9.07
CA ALA A 533 14.76 11.97 10.43
C ALA A 533 14.02 10.63 10.52
N MET A 534 13.24 10.28 9.49
CA MET A 534 12.61 8.96 9.37
C MET A 534 13.63 7.82 9.27
N ASP A 535 14.65 7.97 8.42
CA ASP A 535 15.69 6.94 8.25
C ASP A 535 16.43 6.71 9.57
N ASP A 536 16.87 7.77 10.24
CA ASP A 536 17.57 7.70 11.52
C ASP A 536 16.71 6.98 12.60
N ALA A 537 15.44 7.35 12.70
CA ALA A 537 14.51 6.71 13.63
C ALA A 537 14.28 5.23 13.29
N LEU A 538 14.08 4.88 12.02
CA LEU A 538 13.78 3.51 11.59
C LEU A 538 15.01 2.60 11.59
N VAL A 539 16.21 3.13 11.33
CA VAL A 539 17.49 2.40 11.49
C VAL A 539 17.69 2.01 12.93
N SER A 540 17.32 2.87 13.89
CA SER A 540 17.43 2.54 15.31
C SER A 540 16.55 1.34 15.72
N TRP A 541 15.35 1.25 15.13
CA TRP A 541 14.44 0.11 15.31
C TRP A 541 14.93 -1.14 14.58
N ALA A 542 15.32 -1.03 13.32
CA ALA A 542 15.78 -2.15 12.50
C ALA A 542 17.06 -2.79 13.07
N SER A 543 17.98 -1.98 13.60
CA SER A 543 19.22 -2.47 14.21
C SER A 543 19.05 -2.97 15.65
N GLY A 544 17.92 -2.65 16.31
CA GLY A 544 17.70 -2.94 17.72
C GLY A 544 18.46 -2.03 18.69
N SER A 545 19.17 -1.00 18.20
CA SER A 545 19.93 -0.06 19.04
C SER A 545 19.05 0.82 19.94
N LYS A 546 17.78 1.01 19.59
CA LYS A 546 16.82 1.76 20.43
C LYS A 546 16.46 1.01 21.74
N ASP A 547 16.78 -0.28 21.83
CA ASP A 547 16.36 -1.17 22.92
C ASP A 547 17.49 -1.61 23.87
N GLU A 548 18.77 -1.26 23.62
CA GLU A 548 19.87 -1.58 24.56
C GLU A 548 19.71 -0.91 25.95
N MET A 549 18.70 -0.04 26.14
CA MET A 549 18.43 0.65 27.39
C MET A 549 17.28 0.08 28.24
N MET A 550 16.56 -1.00 27.86
CA MET A 550 15.43 -1.49 28.66
C MET A 550 15.29 -3.03 28.78
N GLU A 551 15.57 -3.51 30.00
CA GLU A 551 15.09 -4.71 30.72
C GLU A 551 15.17 -6.13 30.10
N GLU A 552 16.07 -6.94 30.68
CA GLU A 552 16.07 -8.41 30.60
C GLU A 552 14.83 -9.00 31.30
N MET A 553 13.79 -9.34 30.53
CA MET A 553 12.71 -10.24 30.97
C MET A 553 12.54 -11.42 30.00
N ASP A 554 12.19 -12.57 30.56
CA ASP A 554 11.91 -13.81 29.83
C ASP A 554 10.82 -13.56 28.76
N GLY A 555 11.15 -13.75 27.48
CA GLY A 555 10.28 -13.44 26.33
C GLY A 555 10.62 -12.16 25.55
N ALA A 556 11.54 -11.32 26.04
CA ALA A 556 12.01 -10.11 25.35
C ALA A 556 12.50 -10.39 23.92
N GLY A 557 13.29 -11.47 23.72
CA GLY A 557 13.88 -11.77 22.41
C GLY A 557 12.87 -11.99 21.27
N GLN A 558 11.66 -12.48 21.54
CA GLN A 558 10.63 -12.64 20.50
C GLN A 558 9.98 -11.30 20.16
N ARG A 559 9.70 -10.46 21.16
CA ARG A 559 9.19 -9.10 20.96
C ARG A 559 10.20 -8.26 20.18
N ASP A 560 11.47 -8.31 20.56
CA ASP A 560 12.54 -7.53 19.94
C ASP A 560 12.72 -7.93 18.47
N ALA A 561 12.66 -9.23 18.17
CA ALA A 561 12.70 -9.72 16.80
C ALA A 561 11.53 -9.20 15.95
N LEU A 562 10.32 -9.12 16.53
CA LEU A 562 9.16 -8.54 15.86
C LEU A 562 9.35 -7.04 15.61
N LEU A 563 9.83 -6.28 16.61
CA LEU A 563 10.08 -4.85 16.49
C LEU A 563 11.15 -4.54 15.44
N ARG A 564 12.28 -5.27 15.44
CA ARG A 564 13.32 -5.15 14.40
C ARG A 564 12.74 -5.40 13.01
N ARG A 565 11.96 -6.46 12.86
CA ARG A 565 11.29 -6.79 11.59
C ARG A 565 10.30 -5.70 11.17
N TRP A 566 9.56 -5.09 12.09
CA TRP A 566 8.74 -3.92 11.77
C TRP A 566 9.60 -2.73 11.33
N GLY A 567 10.68 -2.43 12.05
CA GLY A 567 11.66 -1.40 11.67
C GLY A 567 12.18 -1.57 10.25
N GLU A 568 12.63 -2.79 9.89
CA GLU A 568 13.10 -3.14 8.53
C GLU A 568 12.02 -2.91 7.47
N ARG A 569 10.78 -3.35 7.75
CA ARG A 569 9.64 -3.20 6.84
C ARG A 569 9.28 -1.73 6.60
N TRP A 570 9.26 -0.92 7.64
CA TRP A 570 9.05 0.53 7.54
C TRP A 570 10.21 1.20 6.79
N LEU A 571 11.45 0.90 7.16
CA LEU A 571 12.65 1.46 6.55
C LEU A 571 12.69 1.23 5.04
N ARG A 572 12.33 0.02 4.59
CA ARG A 572 12.24 -0.31 3.18
C ARG A 572 11.25 0.57 2.41
N VAL A 573 10.05 0.79 2.95
CA VAL A 573 9.01 1.63 2.33
C VAL A 573 9.51 3.07 2.16
N PHE A 574 10.07 3.66 3.22
CA PHE A 574 10.44 5.06 3.20
C PHE A 574 11.76 5.33 2.47
N ARG A 575 12.71 4.39 2.45
CA ARG A 575 13.87 4.44 1.54
C ARG A 575 13.47 4.35 0.08
N ARG A 576 12.55 3.44 -0.27
CA ARG A 576 11.97 3.36 -1.62
C ARG A 576 11.37 4.70 -2.02
N ARG A 577 10.50 5.28 -1.17
CA ARG A 577 9.88 6.59 -1.44
C ARG A 577 10.90 7.71 -1.59
N SER A 578 11.87 7.82 -0.68
CA SER A 578 12.93 8.82 -0.78
C SER A 578 13.70 8.71 -2.10
N ALA A 579 14.06 7.50 -2.52
CA ALA A 579 14.80 7.29 -3.77
C ALA A 579 13.99 7.72 -5.02
N ILE A 580 12.68 7.48 -5.01
CA ILE A 580 11.79 7.88 -6.11
C ILE A 580 11.65 9.40 -6.19
N GLU A 581 11.47 10.06 -5.05
CA GLU A 581 11.33 11.53 -5.04
C GLU A 581 12.66 12.21 -5.43
N GLU A 582 13.81 11.68 -5.02
CA GLU A 582 15.11 12.18 -5.48
C GLU A 582 15.29 11.98 -6.99
N ALA A 583 14.91 10.82 -7.54
CA ALA A 583 14.95 10.59 -8.98
C ALA A 583 14.05 11.59 -9.73
N PHE A 584 12.84 11.83 -9.23
CA PHE A 584 11.92 12.81 -9.80
C PHE A 584 12.49 14.23 -9.78
N ILE A 585 13.08 14.68 -8.67
CA ILE A 585 13.71 16.01 -8.56
C ILE A 585 14.86 16.15 -9.57
N LEU A 586 15.69 15.13 -9.70
CA LEU A 586 16.80 15.12 -10.66
C LEU A 586 16.31 15.23 -12.11
N GLU A 587 15.22 14.54 -12.45
CA GLU A 587 14.60 14.64 -13.78
C GLU A 587 13.96 16.01 -14.02
N ALA A 588 13.17 16.51 -13.08
CA ALA A 588 12.53 17.83 -13.17
C ALA A 588 13.57 18.95 -13.37
N ASN A 589 14.69 18.89 -12.64
CA ASN A 589 15.78 19.87 -12.79
C ASN A 589 16.47 19.77 -14.16
N LYS A 590 16.67 18.56 -14.70
CA LYS A 590 17.22 18.38 -16.06
C LYS A 590 16.30 19.00 -17.12
N GLU A 591 15.00 18.78 -17.01
CA GLU A 591 14.02 19.33 -17.95
C GLU A 591 13.98 20.87 -17.91
N GLN A 592 14.09 21.47 -16.72
CA GLN A 592 14.17 22.93 -16.59
C GLN A 592 15.43 23.50 -17.25
N VAL A 593 16.58 22.84 -17.09
CA VAL A 593 17.83 23.24 -17.75
C VAL A 593 17.73 23.14 -19.26
N VAL A 594 17.08 22.09 -19.79
CA VAL A 594 16.84 21.96 -21.23
C VAL A 594 15.92 23.08 -21.73
N ALA A 595 14.80 23.33 -21.05
CA ALA A 595 13.89 24.41 -21.42
C ALA A 595 14.55 25.79 -21.38
N ALA A 596 15.41 26.06 -20.39
CA ALA A 596 16.16 27.32 -20.30
C ALA A 596 17.21 27.50 -21.40
N ASN A 597 17.69 26.42 -22.01
CA ASN A 597 18.64 26.46 -23.13
C ASN A 597 17.95 26.53 -24.51
N GLU A 598 16.63 26.30 -24.58
CA GLU A 598 15.83 26.35 -25.81
C GLU A 598 15.12 27.72 -25.99
N VAL A 599 15.13 28.59 -24.98
CA VAL A 599 14.68 30.00 -25.00
C VAL A 599 15.88 30.91 -25.21
#